data_AF-A0A812JDB7-F1
#
_entry.id   AF-A0A812JDB7-F1
#
_cell.length_a   1.000
_cell.length_b   1.000
_cell.length_c   1.000
_cell.angle_alpha   90.00
_cell.angle_beta   90.00
_cell.angle_gamma   90.00
#
_symmetry.space_group_name_H-M   'P 1'
#
loop_
_entity.id
_entity.type
_entity.pdbx_description
1 polymer ?
#
loop_
_entity_poly.entity_id
_entity_poly.type
_entity_poly.pdbx_seq_one_letter_code
_entity_poly.pdbx_strand_id
1 'polypeptide(L)'
;MPSKVASPHWFSETFGFAEDPYDKTREKFVFADDVLESKVNGRRFFVGPWSLPSVAELRSQCAGAPRSLGGLTFSNVCGNAQTMHRDAGNEGSVFQVASQFNCLEMNEPGARPEDGVTRYYSDATQGPACAISCPAGTVFRNYFVNGRGQGRGHQLDGLADIAELVGNSKEKYWRMVNGYCLPVDAKSIGRLGSRLKEDEPLAEELRGRLRIGVHWATEVANKDHRVCQVFCSALPVAYAKSTRSQDWEAFARLVLQGTFEATLAAGAVLAAERGSRIKVYLTAVGGGAFGNRTAWIVEAIERALRIHADSPLDVMLVHFGTVPRGAYADLAKGRKTAPTAAPKSAPKPDATDATDAAPAASAASEPAEAAEPAEPAEPAEPAEPAEASELPKDAAPALTRTESGAVAISRIFAKLDTNNDGVILESDMSSVLKKLLPSLTDADIKSMFAAADSNCDGEVHYAEFAAWITSENASDVMGQLAKPDELPER
;
A
#
# COMPACT_ATOMS: atom_id res chain seq x y z
N MET A 1 4.12 -25.20 -7.93
CA MET A 1 5.44 -24.69 -7.49
C MET A 1 5.18 -23.49 -6.59
N PRO A 2 5.80 -23.41 -5.41
CA PRO A 2 5.60 -22.25 -4.54
C PRO A 2 6.14 -21.00 -5.25
N SER A 3 5.32 -19.96 -5.35
CA SER A 3 5.71 -18.67 -5.88
C SER A 3 6.85 -18.13 -5.03
N LYS A 4 8.03 -17.89 -5.61
CA LYS A 4 9.08 -17.15 -4.91
C LYS A 4 8.53 -15.78 -4.54
N VAL A 5 8.19 -15.61 -3.27
CA VAL A 5 8.04 -14.34 -2.57
C VAL A 5 9.33 -13.56 -2.82
N ALA A 6 9.22 -12.24 -2.99
CA ALA A 6 10.37 -11.39 -3.31
C ALA A 6 11.54 -11.63 -2.35
N SER A 7 12.75 -11.74 -2.93
CA SER A 7 14.01 -11.93 -2.20
C SER A 7 14.34 -10.67 -1.37
N PRO A 8 14.96 -10.79 -0.17
CA PRO A 8 15.55 -9.64 0.52
C PRO A 8 16.60 -8.91 -0.34
N HIS A 9 17.04 -9.55 -1.43
CA HIS A 9 18.00 -9.04 -2.39
C HIS A 9 17.36 -8.55 -3.70
N TRP A 10 16.04 -8.36 -3.77
CA TRP A 10 15.34 -7.98 -5.01
C TRP A 10 15.97 -6.77 -5.69
N PHE A 11 16.40 -5.77 -4.90
CA PHE A 11 17.01 -4.54 -5.41
C PHE A 11 18.35 -4.87 -6.08
N SER A 12 19.24 -5.58 -5.40
CA SER A 12 20.54 -5.97 -5.94
C SER A 12 20.46 -6.96 -7.10
N GLU A 13 19.51 -7.89 -7.07
CA GLU A 13 19.24 -8.82 -8.17
C GLU A 13 18.75 -8.08 -9.43
N THR A 14 17.97 -7.00 -9.24
CA THR A 14 17.45 -6.19 -10.34
C THR A 14 18.52 -5.25 -10.87
N PHE A 15 19.11 -4.44 -10.01
CA PHE A 15 19.95 -3.30 -10.42
C PHE A 15 21.45 -3.57 -10.36
N GLY A 16 21.89 -4.72 -9.84
CA GLY A 16 23.29 -5.14 -9.84
C GLY A 16 24.13 -4.59 -8.70
N PHE A 17 23.53 -3.94 -7.70
CA PHE A 17 24.22 -3.43 -6.51
C PHE A 17 23.27 -3.38 -5.31
N ALA A 18 23.82 -3.47 -4.09
CA ALA A 18 23.04 -3.26 -2.87
C ALA A 18 22.66 -1.78 -2.72
N GLU A 19 21.47 -1.50 -2.19
CA GLU A 19 21.04 -0.11 -1.96
C GLU A 19 21.92 0.55 -0.89
N ASP A 20 22.59 1.64 -1.30
CA ASP A 20 23.46 2.50 -0.51
C ASP A 20 22.68 3.69 0.07
N PRO A 21 23.31 4.55 0.89
CA PRO A 21 22.73 5.84 1.26
C PRO A 21 22.15 6.59 0.05
N TYR A 22 21.04 7.30 0.27
CA TYR A 22 20.14 7.82 -0.76
C TYR A 22 20.86 8.43 -1.98
N ASP A 23 21.77 9.39 -1.76
CA ASP A 23 22.47 10.08 -2.85
C ASP A 23 23.40 9.14 -3.64
N LYS A 24 24.11 8.24 -2.95
CA LYS A 24 25.00 7.25 -3.58
C LYS A 24 24.19 6.23 -4.39
N THR A 25 23.00 5.87 -3.93
CA THR A 25 22.08 5.03 -4.72
C THR A 25 21.60 5.77 -5.95
N ARG A 26 21.14 7.02 -5.82
CA ARG A 26 20.68 7.84 -6.94
C ARG A 26 21.77 8.04 -7.98
N GLU A 27 23.01 8.29 -7.54
CA GLU A 27 24.20 8.43 -8.38
C GLU A 27 24.53 7.18 -9.19
N LYS A 28 23.98 6.00 -8.89
CA LYS A 28 24.19 4.77 -9.68
C LYS A 28 23.17 4.57 -10.77
N PHE A 29 22.17 5.45 -10.86
CA PHE A 29 21.17 5.44 -11.91
C PHE A 29 21.30 6.64 -12.84
N VAL A 30 20.77 6.49 -14.05
CA VAL A 30 20.44 7.57 -14.96
C VAL A 30 18.98 7.40 -15.36
N PHE A 31 18.22 8.49 -15.36
CA PHE A 31 16.85 8.49 -15.84
C PHE A 31 16.73 9.51 -16.98
N ALA A 32 16.34 9.02 -18.16
CA ALA A 32 16.09 9.82 -19.34
C ALA A 32 15.07 9.12 -20.24
N ASP A 33 14.19 9.89 -20.89
CA ASP A 33 13.20 9.41 -21.86
C ASP A 33 12.39 8.20 -21.37
N ASP A 34 11.84 8.30 -20.15
CA ASP A 34 11.06 7.25 -19.48
C ASP A 34 11.81 5.93 -19.22
N VAL A 35 13.14 5.93 -19.33
CA VAL A 35 14.00 4.77 -19.10
C VAL A 35 14.95 5.04 -17.93
N LEU A 36 14.96 4.08 -17.00
CA LEU A 36 15.94 4.02 -15.92
C LEU A 36 17.07 3.08 -16.33
N GLU A 37 18.31 3.56 -16.30
CA GLU A 37 19.51 2.76 -16.53
C GLU A 37 20.30 2.61 -15.23
N SER A 38 20.67 1.37 -14.88
CA SER A 38 21.66 1.12 -13.83
C SER A 38 23.06 1.20 -14.43
N LYS A 39 23.87 2.15 -13.94
CA LYS A 39 25.27 2.33 -14.36
C LYS A 39 26.19 1.20 -13.90
N VAL A 40 25.72 0.34 -12.99
CA VAL A 40 26.53 -0.75 -12.42
C VAL A 40 26.49 -1.99 -13.32
N ASN A 41 25.31 -2.35 -13.83
CA ASN A 41 25.14 -3.55 -14.66
C ASN A 41 24.69 -3.26 -16.10
N GLY A 42 24.51 -1.99 -16.47
CA GLY A 42 24.11 -1.55 -17.81
C GLY A 42 22.67 -1.92 -18.20
N ARG A 43 21.88 -2.50 -17.29
CA ARG A 43 20.48 -2.85 -17.58
C ARG A 43 19.63 -1.59 -17.64
N ARG A 44 18.72 -1.60 -18.60
CA ARG A 44 17.75 -0.53 -18.85
C ARG A 44 16.35 -1.06 -18.55
N PHE A 45 15.53 -0.23 -17.92
CA PHE A 45 14.20 -0.58 -17.47
C PHE A 45 13.21 0.51 -17.85
N PHE A 46 12.07 0.13 -18.42
CA PHE A 46 11.05 1.10 -18.79
C PHE A 46 10.24 1.53 -17.57
N VAL A 47 10.43 2.78 -17.13
CA VAL A 47 9.63 3.43 -16.08
C VAL A 47 8.27 3.79 -16.65
N GLY A 48 8.28 4.38 -17.85
CA GLY A 48 7.13 4.86 -18.60
C GLY A 48 6.45 6.11 -18.03
N PRO A 49 5.40 6.58 -18.72
CA PRO A 49 4.78 7.86 -18.42
C PRO A 49 4.25 7.90 -16.98
N TRP A 50 4.61 8.96 -16.25
CA TRP A 50 4.18 9.23 -14.90
C TRP A 50 3.35 10.51 -14.83
N SER A 51 2.30 10.51 -14.01
CA SER A 51 1.55 11.73 -13.69
C SER A 51 0.93 11.65 -12.29
N LEU A 52 0.51 12.81 -11.77
CA LEU A 52 -0.21 12.94 -10.49
C LEU A 52 -1.59 13.59 -10.69
N PRO A 53 -2.49 12.97 -11.49
CA PRO A 53 -3.77 13.59 -11.83
C PRO A 53 -4.73 13.61 -10.63
N SER A 54 -5.59 14.61 -10.63
CA SER A 54 -6.76 14.70 -9.78
C SER A 54 -7.91 13.84 -10.31
N VAL A 55 -8.86 13.49 -9.44
CA VAL A 55 -10.12 12.84 -9.83
C VAL A 55 -10.83 13.64 -10.92
N ALA A 56 -10.89 14.97 -10.80
CA ALA A 56 -11.51 15.84 -11.79
C ALA A 56 -10.81 15.81 -13.16
N GLU A 57 -9.48 15.77 -13.19
CA GLU A 57 -8.71 15.64 -14.44
C GLU A 57 -8.95 14.27 -15.09
N LEU A 58 -9.02 13.18 -14.33
CA LEU A 58 -9.34 11.86 -14.88
C LEU A 58 -10.77 11.79 -15.42
N ARG A 59 -11.74 12.41 -14.73
CA ARG A 59 -13.13 12.52 -15.20
C ARG A 59 -13.20 13.21 -16.57
N SER A 60 -12.45 14.30 -16.77
CA SER A 60 -12.47 15.04 -18.04
C SER A 60 -11.77 14.31 -19.17
N GLN A 61 -10.80 13.44 -18.86
CA GLN A 61 -10.09 12.60 -19.82
C GLN A 61 -10.87 11.35 -20.23
N CYS A 62 -11.88 10.93 -19.45
CA CYS A 62 -12.73 9.81 -19.80
C CYS A 62 -13.57 10.12 -21.06
N ALA A 63 -13.01 9.82 -22.23
CA ALA A 63 -13.76 9.81 -23.48
C ALA A 63 -14.68 8.58 -23.54
N GLY A 64 -15.82 8.71 -24.24
CA GLY A 64 -16.75 7.60 -24.42
C GLY A 64 -16.13 6.49 -25.27
N ALA A 65 -15.63 5.43 -24.64
CA ALA A 65 -15.17 4.23 -25.34
C ALA A 65 -16.29 3.60 -26.20
N PRO A 66 -15.97 2.83 -27.25
CA PRO A 66 -16.99 2.23 -28.11
C PRO A 66 -18.02 1.41 -27.33
N ARG A 67 -19.31 1.76 -27.44
CA ARG A 67 -20.42 1.05 -26.78
C ARG A 67 -20.46 -0.45 -27.10
N SER A 68 -19.90 -0.86 -28.24
CA SER A 68 -19.77 -2.25 -28.65
C SER A 68 -18.91 -3.11 -27.70
N LEU A 69 -18.03 -2.49 -26.91
CA LEU A 69 -17.20 -3.19 -25.92
C LEU A 69 -17.98 -3.62 -24.67
N GLY A 70 -19.21 -3.10 -24.48
CA GLY A 70 -20.05 -3.36 -23.32
C GLY A 70 -19.59 -2.65 -22.05
N GLY A 71 -20.45 -2.64 -21.04
CA GLY A 71 -20.16 -2.01 -19.74
C GLY A 71 -19.27 -2.83 -18.82
N LEU A 72 -19.20 -2.37 -17.57
CA LEU A 72 -18.34 -2.91 -16.53
C LEU A 72 -18.79 -4.31 -16.10
N THR A 73 -17.82 -5.19 -15.85
CA THR A 73 -18.03 -6.46 -15.15
C THR A 73 -17.29 -6.42 -13.81
N PHE A 74 -17.75 -7.23 -12.85
CA PHE A 74 -17.15 -7.28 -11.52
C PHE A 74 -17.00 -8.72 -11.03
N SER A 75 -15.88 -9.00 -10.37
CA SER A 75 -15.67 -10.27 -9.66
C SER A 75 -14.78 -10.08 -8.43
N ASN A 76 -14.98 -10.93 -7.43
CA ASN A 76 -14.00 -11.09 -6.34
C ASN A 76 -13.05 -12.22 -6.73
N VAL A 77 -11.75 -12.00 -6.59
CA VAL A 77 -10.72 -12.99 -6.93
C VAL A 77 -9.77 -13.18 -5.77
N CYS A 78 -9.22 -14.38 -5.65
CA CYS A 78 -8.12 -14.64 -4.73
C CYS A 78 -6.80 -14.64 -5.48
N GLY A 79 -5.78 -14.06 -4.87
CA GLY A 79 -4.43 -14.30 -5.31
C GLY A 79 -3.43 -13.31 -4.76
N ASN A 80 -2.22 -13.41 -5.29
CA ASN A 80 -1.09 -12.61 -4.89
C ASN A 80 -0.82 -11.55 -5.96
N ALA A 81 -0.71 -10.28 -5.54
CA ALA A 81 -0.53 -9.15 -6.44
C ALA A 81 0.70 -9.31 -7.36
N GLN A 82 1.84 -9.81 -6.84
CA GLN A 82 3.05 -10.02 -7.64
C GLN A 82 2.86 -11.10 -8.70
N THR A 83 2.17 -12.18 -8.33
CA THR A 83 1.84 -13.25 -9.29
C THR A 83 0.95 -12.72 -10.40
N MET A 84 -0.04 -11.88 -10.07
CA MET A 84 -0.91 -11.25 -11.06
C MET A 84 -0.17 -10.26 -11.96
N HIS A 85 0.76 -9.46 -11.42
CA HIS A 85 1.59 -8.56 -12.23
C HIS A 85 2.45 -9.36 -13.21
N ARG A 86 3.04 -10.49 -12.78
CA ARG A 86 3.94 -11.33 -13.59
C ARG A 86 3.25 -12.16 -14.67
N ASP A 87 1.93 -12.25 -14.65
CA ASP A 87 1.15 -12.92 -15.68
C ASP A 87 1.08 -12.04 -16.95
N ALA A 88 1.66 -12.52 -18.04
CA ALA A 88 1.66 -11.82 -19.33
C ALA A 88 0.23 -11.60 -19.88
N GLY A 89 -0.75 -12.40 -19.46
CA GLY A 89 -2.17 -12.18 -19.78
C GLY A 89 -2.76 -10.89 -19.18
N ASN A 90 -2.01 -10.20 -18.31
CA ASN A 90 -2.38 -8.94 -17.68
C ASN A 90 -1.61 -7.74 -18.26
N GLU A 91 -0.97 -7.92 -19.43
CA GLU A 91 -0.43 -6.79 -20.18
C GLU A 91 -1.47 -5.69 -20.37
N GLY A 92 -1.06 -4.45 -20.09
CA GLY A 92 -1.89 -3.26 -20.18
C GLY A 92 -2.99 -3.15 -19.13
N SER A 93 -3.13 -4.09 -18.19
CA SER A 93 -4.10 -3.99 -17.10
C SER A 93 -3.71 -2.91 -16.08
N VAL A 94 -4.70 -2.47 -15.29
CA VAL A 94 -4.53 -1.50 -14.21
C VAL A 94 -4.47 -2.25 -12.88
N PHE A 95 -3.47 -1.94 -12.07
CA PHE A 95 -3.34 -2.41 -10.69
C PHE A 95 -3.45 -1.23 -9.73
N GLN A 96 -4.45 -1.29 -8.85
CA GLN A 96 -4.54 -0.40 -7.71
C GLN A 96 -3.45 -0.77 -6.69
N VAL A 97 -2.67 0.22 -6.28
CA VAL A 97 -1.60 0.07 -5.31
C VAL A 97 -1.97 0.84 -4.05
N ALA A 98 -2.10 0.12 -2.93
CA ALA A 98 -2.27 0.72 -1.61
C ALA A 98 -0.97 1.42 -1.23
N SER A 99 -0.95 2.75 -1.35
CA SER A 99 0.23 3.60 -1.20
C SER A 99 -0.05 4.71 -0.20
N GLN A 100 0.96 5.49 0.18
CA GLN A 100 0.74 6.74 0.92
C GLN A 100 0.45 7.91 -0.02
N PHE A 101 0.09 9.08 0.53
CA PHE A 101 -0.20 10.28 -0.28
C PHE A 101 1.00 10.82 -1.04
N ASN A 102 2.22 10.37 -0.71
CA ASN A 102 3.45 10.66 -1.44
C ASN A 102 3.77 9.63 -2.54
N CYS A 103 2.85 8.68 -2.79
CA CYS A 103 3.03 7.59 -3.74
C CYS A 103 4.27 6.75 -3.43
N LEU A 104 4.51 6.43 -2.16
CA LEU A 104 5.51 5.48 -1.68
C LEU A 104 4.82 4.44 -0.76
N GLU A 105 5.50 3.34 -0.47
CA GLU A 105 4.96 2.20 0.30
C GLU A 105 5.76 1.97 1.59
N MET A 106 5.85 3.02 2.41
CA MET A 106 6.55 3.01 3.67
C MET A 106 5.73 2.34 4.77
N ASN A 107 6.31 1.37 5.47
CA ASN A 107 5.67 0.56 6.52
C ASN A 107 5.14 1.33 7.74
N GLU A 108 5.69 2.51 8.06
CA GLU A 108 5.29 3.31 9.20
C GLU A 108 5.52 4.82 9.00
N PRO A 109 4.85 5.71 9.77
CA PRO A 109 5.00 7.16 9.64
C PRO A 109 6.43 7.67 9.89
N GLY A 110 7.24 6.94 10.67
CA GLY A 110 8.62 7.31 10.96
C GLY A 110 9.57 7.13 9.78
N ALA A 111 9.22 6.26 8.84
CA ALA A 111 10.06 5.92 7.72
C ALA A 111 10.04 6.98 6.62
N ARG A 112 11.19 7.17 5.98
CA ARG A 112 11.46 8.28 5.08
C ARG A 112 11.88 7.76 3.70
N PRO A 113 11.70 8.55 2.63
CA PRO A 113 12.25 8.24 1.30
C PRO A 113 13.75 7.88 1.31
N GLU A 114 14.50 8.54 2.19
CA GLU A 114 15.94 8.35 2.36
C GLU A 114 16.33 7.00 2.97
N ASP A 115 15.38 6.30 3.60
CA ASP A 115 15.61 4.97 4.18
C ASP A 115 15.59 3.86 3.11
N GLY A 116 15.36 4.23 1.84
CA GLY A 116 15.44 3.33 0.69
C GLY A 116 14.19 2.53 0.41
N VAL A 117 14.17 1.87 -0.75
CA VAL A 117 13.04 1.06 -1.22
C VAL A 117 13.29 -0.44 -1.07
N THR A 118 14.52 -0.89 -0.84
CA THR A 118 14.83 -2.32 -0.64
C THR A 118 13.93 -2.91 0.42
N ARG A 119 13.74 -2.20 1.54
CA ARG A 119 12.91 -2.57 2.68
C ARG A 119 11.45 -2.93 2.35
N TYR A 120 10.95 -2.61 1.16
CA TYR A 120 9.60 -2.99 0.74
C TYR A 120 9.40 -4.52 0.72
N TYR A 121 10.47 -5.32 0.64
CA TYR A 121 10.35 -6.78 0.69
C TYR A 121 9.86 -7.32 2.03
N SER A 122 10.16 -6.62 3.14
CA SER A 122 9.83 -7.11 4.49
C SER A 122 8.40 -6.80 4.90
N ASP A 123 7.68 -6.00 4.10
CA ASP A 123 6.29 -5.66 4.32
C ASP A 123 5.40 -6.57 3.46
N ALA A 124 4.64 -7.42 4.14
CA ALA A 124 3.76 -8.41 3.52
C ALA A 124 2.45 -7.81 2.97
N THR A 125 2.25 -6.49 3.05
CA THR A 125 1.05 -5.83 2.52
C THR A 125 1.08 -5.74 0.99
N GLN A 126 -0.09 -5.51 0.38
CA GLN A 126 -0.21 -5.51 -1.08
C GLN A 126 0.50 -4.33 -1.76
N GLY A 127 0.64 -3.19 -1.08
CA GLY A 127 1.31 -2.00 -1.62
C GLY A 127 2.75 -2.28 -2.03
N PRO A 128 3.63 -2.63 -1.08
CA PRO A 128 5.02 -3.01 -1.34
C PRO A 128 5.14 -4.13 -2.37
N ALA A 129 4.26 -5.13 -2.32
CA ALA A 129 4.23 -6.21 -3.30
C ALA A 129 4.00 -5.70 -4.74
N CYS A 130 3.05 -4.80 -4.96
CA CYS A 130 2.84 -4.14 -6.26
C CYS A 130 4.06 -3.29 -6.64
N ALA A 131 4.59 -2.48 -5.71
CA ALA A 131 5.71 -1.59 -5.96
C ALA A 131 6.96 -2.35 -6.46
N ILE A 132 7.34 -3.43 -5.79
CA ILE A 132 8.51 -4.24 -6.20
C ILE A 132 8.24 -5.11 -7.43
N SER A 133 6.97 -5.27 -7.85
CA SER A 133 6.64 -5.91 -9.13
C SER A 133 6.98 -5.03 -10.33
N CYS A 134 7.12 -3.71 -10.14
CA CYS A 134 7.52 -2.74 -11.15
C CYS A 134 8.69 -1.89 -10.62
N PRO A 135 9.90 -2.48 -10.53
CA PRO A 135 11.00 -1.95 -9.75
C PRO A 135 11.51 -0.60 -10.26
N ALA A 136 11.48 -0.38 -11.58
CA ALA A 136 11.90 0.89 -12.18
C ALA A 136 10.98 2.05 -11.80
N GLY A 137 9.65 1.84 -11.82
CA GLY A 137 8.68 2.83 -11.34
C GLY A 137 8.86 3.15 -9.86
N THR A 138 9.18 2.14 -9.04
CA THR A 138 9.46 2.35 -7.61
C THR A 138 10.74 3.15 -7.36
N VAL A 139 11.84 2.86 -8.05
CA VAL A 139 13.07 3.67 -7.97
C VAL A 139 12.83 5.09 -8.49
N PHE A 140 12.10 5.25 -9.59
CA PHE A 140 11.78 6.56 -10.13
C PHE A 140 11.01 7.42 -9.12
N ARG A 141 9.93 6.89 -8.53
CA ARG A 141 9.11 7.62 -7.55
C ARG A 141 9.90 8.04 -6.31
N ASN A 142 10.89 7.24 -5.90
CA ASN A 142 11.72 7.58 -4.74
C ASN A 142 12.84 8.57 -5.08
N TYR A 143 13.56 8.38 -6.20
CA TYR A 143 14.84 9.04 -6.48
C TYR A 143 14.84 10.09 -7.61
N PHE A 144 13.82 10.09 -8.48
CA PHE A 144 13.83 10.88 -9.72
C PHE A 144 12.57 11.70 -9.99
N VAL A 145 11.45 11.40 -9.34
CA VAL A 145 10.21 12.17 -9.53
C VAL A 145 10.46 13.67 -9.31
N ASN A 146 9.88 14.51 -10.16
CA ASN A 146 10.12 15.95 -10.22
C ASN A 146 11.62 16.34 -10.38
N GLY A 147 12.44 15.48 -10.98
CA GLY A 147 13.86 15.70 -11.27
C GLY A 147 14.82 15.50 -10.09
N ARG A 148 14.32 15.52 -8.85
CA ARG A 148 15.13 15.41 -7.62
C ARG A 148 14.82 14.21 -6.75
N GLY A 149 13.70 13.53 -6.98
CA GLY A 149 13.19 12.50 -6.08
C GLY A 149 12.39 13.09 -4.91
N GLN A 150 12.17 12.24 -3.90
CA GLN A 150 11.47 12.60 -2.67
C GLN A 150 12.42 12.48 -1.48
N GLY A 151 12.28 13.39 -0.52
CA GLY A 151 13.08 13.40 0.70
C GLY A 151 12.44 14.26 1.78
N ARG A 152 13.18 14.53 2.85
CA ARG A 152 12.73 15.39 3.94
C ARG A 152 12.43 16.79 3.41
N GLY A 153 11.22 17.28 3.71
CA GLY A 153 10.76 18.61 3.31
C GLY A 153 10.31 18.74 1.85
N HIS A 154 10.44 17.69 1.03
CA HIS A 154 9.95 17.68 -0.35
C HIS A 154 9.43 16.30 -0.73
N GLN A 155 8.13 16.12 -0.61
CA GLN A 155 7.45 14.89 -1.02
C GLN A 155 6.25 15.26 -1.87
N LEU A 156 5.79 14.32 -2.69
CA LEU A 156 4.48 14.42 -3.29
C LEU A 156 3.42 14.44 -2.17
N ASP A 157 2.31 15.11 -2.42
CA ASP A 157 1.17 15.15 -1.51
C ASP A 157 -0.14 15.11 -2.30
N GLY A 158 -0.76 13.94 -2.33
CA GLY A 158 -2.05 13.70 -2.98
C GLY A 158 -3.23 14.46 -2.35
N LEU A 159 -3.06 15.05 -1.16
CA LEU A 159 -4.03 15.92 -0.50
C LEU A 159 -3.69 17.42 -0.62
N ALA A 160 -2.63 17.82 -1.34
CA ALA A 160 -2.20 19.23 -1.39
C ALA A 160 -3.34 20.18 -1.79
N ASP A 161 -4.04 19.89 -2.89
CA ASP A 161 -5.15 20.71 -3.39
C ASP A 161 -6.34 20.73 -2.42
N ILE A 162 -6.60 19.62 -1.73
CA ILE A 162 -7.61 19.52 -0.67
C ILE A 162 -7.20 20.38 0.53
N ALA A 163 -5.92 20.33 0.93
CA ALA A 163 -5.37 21.09 2.05
C ALA A 163 -5.51 22.60 1.82
N GLU A 164 -5.25 23.06 0.60
CA GLU A 164 -5.44 24.44 0.18
C GLU A 164 -6.92 24.84 0.28
N LEU A 165 -7.81 24.05 -0.33
CA LEU A 165 -9.23 24.39 -0.42
C LEU A 165 -9.94 24.44 0.94
N VAL A 166 -9.57 23.56 1.87
CA VAL A 166 -10.12 23.60 3.24
C VAL A 166 -9.44 24.64 4.14
N GLY A 167 -8.33 25.24 3.69
CA GLY A 167 -7.55 26.18 4.48
C GLY A 167 -6.75 25.52 5.60
N ASN A 168 -6.23 24.30 5.40
CA ASN A 168 -5.56 23.49 6.43
C ASN A 168 -4.35 24.22 7.07
N SER A 169 -3.68 25.11 6.32
CA SER A 169 -2.58 25.93 6.86
C SER A 169 -3.01 26.83 8.02
N LYS A 170 -4.26 27.30 8.02
CA LYS A 170 -4.87 28.12 9.08
C LYS A 170 -5.67 27.29 10.07
N GLU A 171 -6.49 26.38 9.56
CA GLU A 171 -7.43 25.58 10.37
C GLU A 171 -6.78 24.43 11.14
N LYS A 172 -5.57 24.03 10.72
CA LYS A 172 -4.76 22.98 11.34
C LYS A 172 -5.54 21.68 11.57
N TYR A 173 -6.17 21.16 10.52
CA TYR A 173 -6.89 19.89 10.58
C TYR A 173 -5.93 18.69 10.64
N TRP A 174 -4.90 18.68 9.78
CA TRP A 174 -3.88 17.62 9.78
C TRP A 174 -2.49 18.16 9.44
N ARG A 175 -1.49 17.33 9.69
CA ARG A 175 -0.12 17.48 9.20
C ARG A 175 0.25 16.26 8.37
N MET A 176 1.03 16.46 7.31
CA MET A 176 1.65 15.35 6.59
C MET A 176 2.95 14.92 7.27
N VAL A 177 3.12 13.62 7.43
CA VAL A 177 4.35 13.00 7.94
C VAL A 177 4.70 11.83 7.04
N ASN A 178 5.70 11.99 6.17
CA ASN A 178 6.15 10.95 5.26
C ASN A 178 5.00 10.29 4.44
N GLY A 179 4.09 11.11 3.91
CA GLY A 179 2.91 10.65 3.18
C GLY A 179 1.70 10.24 4.04
N TYR A 180 1.81 10.28 5.37
CA TYR A 180 0.71 10.01 6.30
C TYR A 180 -0.02 11.28 6.71
N CYS A 181 -1.33 11.32 6.49
CA CYS A 181 -2.23 12.39 6.96
C CYS A 181 -2.58 12.17 8.44
N LEU A 182 -1.88 12.85 9.35
CA LEU A 182 -2.07 12.69 10.79
C LEU A 182 -2.76 13.92 11.42
N PRO A 183 -3.70 13.72 12.35
CA PRO A 183 -4.41 14.84 12.98
C PRO A 183 -3.43 15.72 13.75
N VAL A 184 -3.69 17.03 13.77
CA VAL A 184 -2.91 17.96 14.61
C VAL A 184 -3.27 17.78 16.08
N ASP A 185 -4.56 17.61 16.36
CA ASP A 185 -5.11 17.44 17.71
C ASP A 185 -6.31 16.48 17.71
N ALA A 186 -6.75 16.05 18.90
CA ALA A 186 -7.84 15.08 19.09
C ALA A 186 -9.20 15.47 18.47
N LYS A 187 -9.42 16.76 18.20
CA LYS A 187 -10.68 17.31 17.66
C LYS A 187 -10.55 17.75 16.21
N SER A 188 -9.32 17.97 15.72
CA SER A 188 -9.00 18.57 14.43
C SER A 188 -9.74 17.93 13.25
N ILE A 189 -9.63 16.60 13.11
CA ILE A 189 -10.32 15.86 12.05
C ILE A 189 -11.85 15.85 12.26
N GLY A 190 -12.32 15.81 13.50
CA GLY A 190 -13.76 15.91 13.80
C GLY A 190 -14.36 17.25 13.36
N ARG A 191 -13.63 18.37 13.53
CA ARG A 191 -14.05 19.70 13.04
C ARG A 191 -14.21 19.71 11.53
N LEU A 192 -13.21 19.16 10.80
CA LEU A 192 -13.30 19.00 9.36
C LEU A 192 -14.49 18.11 8.98
N GLY A 193 -14.67 17.00 9.69
CA GLY A 193 -15.77 16.07 9.46
C GLY A 193 -17.15 16.70 9.60
N SER A 194 -17.36 17.59 10.58
CA SER A 194 -18.61 18.34 10.71
C SER A 194 -18.83 19.28 9.52
N ARG A 195 -17.80 20.03 9.12
CA ARG A 195 -17.87 20.93 7.96
C ARG A 195 -18.23 20.19 6.67
N LEU A 196 -17.62 19.03 6.43
CA LEU A 196 -17.91 18.21 5.25
C LEU A 196 -19.34 17.64 5.25
N LYS A 197 -19.94 17.40 6.42
CA LYS A 197 -21.34 16.94 6.54
C LYS A 197 -22.35 18.05 6.31
N GLU A 198 -21.98 19.29 6.61
CA GLU A 198 -22.85 20.46 6.47
C GLU A 198 -22.80 21.06 5.06
N ASP A 199 -21.69 20.85 4.33
CA ASP A 199 -21.43 21.43 3.00
C ASP A 199 -21.10 20.34 1.97
N GLU A 200 -22.14 19.70 1.43
CA GLU A 200 -22.00 18.67 0.39
C GLU A 200 -21.38 19.19 -0.92
N PRO A 201 -21.68 20.42 -1.41
CA PRO A 201 -20.97 21.00 -2.55
C PRO A 201 -19.45 21.06 -2.34
N LEU A 202 -19.00 21.51 -1.17
CA LEU A 202 -17.58 21.48 -0.81
C LEU A 202 -17.03 20.05 -0.79
N ALA A 203 -17.77 19.10 -0.21
CA ALA A 203 -17.35 17.70 -0.17
C ALA A 203 -17.16 17.11 -1.58
N GLU A 204 -18.04 17.43 -2.53
CA GLU A 204 -17.88 17.00 -3.93
C GLU A 204 -16.71 17.69 -4.63
N GLU A 205 -16.51 18.99 -4.42
CA GLU A 205 -15.34 19.67 -4.98
C GLU A 205 -14.04 19.05 -4.45
N LEU A 206 -13.96 18.81 -3.14
CA LEU A 206 -12.81 18.18 -2.50
C LEU A 206 -12.55 16.75 -3.02
N ARG A 207 -13.59 15.95 -3.30
CA ARG A 207 -13.41 14.65 -3.98
C ARG A 207 -12.73 14.83 -5.33
N GLY A 208 -13.17 15.82 -6.10
CA GLY A 208 -12.58 16.18 -7.39
C GLY A 208 -11.11 16.59 -7.31
N ARG A 209 -10.68 17.20 -6.19
CA ARG A 209 -9.30 17.65 -5.94
C ARG A 209 -8.34 16.57 -5.46
N LEU A 210 -8.83 15.41 -5.03
CA LEU A 210 -7.95 14.31 -4.61
C LEU A 210 -7.04 13.90 -5.76
N ARG A 211 -5.72 13.86 -5.52
CA ARG A 211 -4.72 13.40 -6.49
C ARG A 211 -4.23 12.00 -6.20
N ILE A 212 -3.93 11.26 -7.26
CA ILE A 212 -3.38 9.91 -7.21
C ILE A 212 -2.15 9.82 -8.14
N GLY A 213 -1.22 8.93 -7.83
CA GLY A 213 -0.07 8.67 -8.71
C GLY A 213 -0.42 7.66 -9.78
N VAL A 214 -0.02 7.89 -11.03
CA VAL A 214 -0.27 6.94 -12.12
C VAL A 214 1.00 6.73 -12.93
N HIS A 215 1.52 5.51 -12.91
CA HIS A 215 2.39 4.99 -13.96
C HIS A 215 1.51 4.36 -15.04
N TRP A 216 1.36 5.02 -16.18
CA TRP A 216 0.40 4.61 -17.23
C TRP A 216 0.82 3.33 -17.96
N ALA A 217 2.13 3.06 -18.01
CA ALA A 217 2.70 1.82 -18.48
C ALA A 217 4.09 1.66 -17.88
N THR A 218 4.29 0.73 -16.96
CA THR A 218 5.59 0.45 -16.34
C THR A 218 5.96 -1.02 -16.51
N GLU A 219 7.24 -1.29 -16.69
CA GLU A 219 7.77 -2.64 -16.90
C GLU A 219 7.59 -3.51 -15.65
N VAL A 220 7.16 -4.76 -15.86
CA VAL A 220 7.09 -5.75 -14.79
C VAL A 220 8.45 -6.44 -14.63
N ALA A 221 8.89 -6.63 -13.38
CA ALA A 221 10.18 -7.22 -13.05
C ALA A 221 10.45 -8.55 -13.79
N ASN A 222 11.52 -8.56 -14.60
CA ASN A 222 11.97 -9.73 -15.35
C ASN A 222 10.89 -10.29 -16.30
N LYS A 223 10.13 -9.41 -16.94
CA LYS A 223 9.08 -9.71 -17.91
C LYS A 223 9.10 -8.72 -19.07
N ASP A 224 8.56 -9.15 -20.21
CA ASP A 224 8.53 -8.35 -21.44
C ASP A 224 7.25 -7.51 -21.59
N HIS A 225 6.31 -7.60 -20.63
CA HIS A 225 5.04 -6.88 -20.66
C HIS A 225 5.00 -5.73 -19.64
N ARG A 226 4.05 -4.82 -19.85
CA ARG A 226 3.86 -3.62 -19.04
C ARG A 226 2.47 -3.57 -18.45
N VAL A 227 2.34 -2.89 -17.31
CA VAL A 227 1.06 -2.68 -16.62
C VAL A 227 0.91 -1.22 -16.23
N CYS A 228 -0.31 -0.78 -15.99
CA CYS A 228 -0.60 0.50 -15.36
C CYS A 228 -0.66 0.30 -13.84
N GLN A 229 0.04 1.13 -13.07
CA GLN A 229 -0.06 1.15 -11.61
C GLN A 229 -0.65 2.47 -11.13
N VAL A 230 -1.71 2.37 -10.34
CA VAL A 230 -2.46 3.49 -9.79
C VAL A 230 -2.25 3.52 -8.27
N PHE A 231 -1.43 4.45 -7.81
CA PHE A 231 -1.03 4.64 -6.42
C PHE A 231 -2.02 5.55 -5.72
N CYS A 232 -2.78 4.96 -4.80
CA CYS A 232 -3.79 5.67 -4.04
C CYS A 232 -3.65 5.41 -2.56
N SER A 233 -4.04 6.40 -1.77
CA SER A 233 -4.00 6.33 -0.31
C SER A 233 -5.41 6.33 0.28
N ALA A 234 -5.46 6.01 1.57
CA ALA A 234 -6.60 6.21 2.45
C ALA A 234 -6.14 6.97 3.70
N LEU A 235 -7.06 7.34 4.57
CA LEU A 235 -6.68 7.99 5.83
C LEU A 235 -6.17 6.96 6.84
N PRO A 236 -5.07 7.21 7.57
CA PRO A 236 -4.46 6.26 8.50
C PRO A 236 -5.16 6.27 9.87
N VAL A 237 -6.44 5.92 9.90
CA VAL A 237 -7.32 5.96 11.09
C VAL A 237 -6.72 5.24 12.30
N ALA A 238 -6.13 4.04 12.09
CA ALA A 238 -5.53 3.25 13.19
C ALA A 238 -4.23 3.86 13.76
N TYR A 239 -3.54 4.72 13.01
CA TYR A 239 -2.30 5.35 13.46
C TYR A 239 -2.56 6.58 14.35
N ALA A 240 -3.80 7.08 14.37
CA ALA A 240 -4.19 8.31 15.06
C ALA A 240 -4.86 8.04 16.43
N LYS A 241 -4.07 7.57 17.41
CA LYS A 241 -4.55 7.18 18.76
C LYS A 241 -5.26 8.29 19.54
N SER A 242 -5.04 9.56 19.19
CA SER A 242 -5.66 10.72 19.83
C SER A 242 -7.10 11.01 19.38
N THR A 243 -7.60 10.31 18.37
CA THR A 243 -8.91 10.56 17.74
C THR A 243 -9.77 9.31 17.75
N ARG A 244 -11.09 9.46 17.72
CA ARG A 244 -11.99 8.31 17.60
C ARG A 244 -12.23 8.01 16.13
N SER A 245 -12.41 6.73 15.79
CA SER A 245 -12.71 6.29 14.42
C SER A 245 -13.86 7.10 13.79
N GLN A 246 -14.95 7.35 14.53
CA GLN A 246 -16.10 8.11 14.01
C GLN A 246 -15.78 9.56 13.61
N ASP A 247 -14.77 10.18 14.23
CA ASP A 247 -14.37 11.56 13.89
C ASP A 247 -13.79 11.63 12.47
N TRP A 248 -13.26 10.51 11.95
CA TRP A 248 -12.70 10.40 10.59
C TRP A 248 -13.75 10.19 9.51
N GLU A 249 -14.94 9.71 9.85
CA GLU A 249 -15.85 9.08 8.90
C GLU A 249 -16.09 9.89 7.62
N ALA A 250 -16.43 11.18 7.74
CA ALA A 250 -16.73 12.01 6.59
C ALA A 250 -15.51 12.17 5.67
N PHE A 251 -14.35 12.46 6.24
CA PHE A 251 -13.13 12.67 5.48
C PHE A 251 -12.56 11.36 4.91
N ALA A 252 -12.65 10.27 5.67
CA ALA A 252 -12.22 8.95 5.23
C ALA A 252 -13.08 8.45 4.06
N ARG A 253 -14.41 8.60 4.14
CA ARG A 253 -15.32 8.27 3.04
C ARG A 253 -15.03 9.12 1.80
N LEU A 254 -14.77 10.42 1.97
CA LEU A 254 -14.39 11.33 0.88
C LEU A 254 -13.15 10.83 0.14
N VAL A 255 -12.07 10.56 0.87
CA VAL A 255 -10.81 10.05 0.30
C VAL A 255 -11.00 8.69 -0.35
N LEU A 256 -11.69 7.74 0.30
CA LEU A 256 -11.93 6.41 -0.25
C LEU A 256 -12.76 6.49 -1.55
N GLN A 257 -13.80 7.31 -1.58
CA GLN A 257 -14.63 7.52 -2.77
C GLN A 257 -13.79 8.06 -3.94
N GLY A 258 -12.95 9.07 -3.70
CA GLY A 258 -12.04 9.59 -4.72
C GLY A 258 -11.02 8.55 -5.18
N THR A 259 -10.43 7.78 -4.27
CA THR A 259 -9.43 6.74 -4.56
C THR A 259 -9.98 5.66 -5.51
N PHE A 260 -11.16 5.09 -5.21
CA PHE A 260 -11.74 4.06 -6.06
C PHE A 260 -12.26 4.62 -7.38
N GLU A 261 -12.83 5.82 -7.38
CA GLU A 261 -13.27 6.49 -8.60
C GLU A 261 -12.10 6.80 -9.53
N ALA A 262 -11.02 7.40 -9.02
CA ALA A 262 -9.82 7.72 -9.80
C ALA A 262 -9.20 6.46 -10.44
N THR A 263 -9.17 5.35 -9.68
CA THR A 263 -8.63 4.08 -10.19
C THR A 263 -9.44 3.57 -11.40
N LEU A 264 -10.78 3.58 -11.30
CA LEU A 264 -11.62 3.15 -12.42
C LEU A 264 -11.61 4.16 -13.57
N ALA A 265 -11.49 5.45 -13.28
CA ALA A 265 -11.35 6.50 -14.30
C ALA A 265 -10.05 6.33 -15.10
N ALA A 266 -8.91 6.03 -14.46
CA ALA A 266 -7.67 5.71 -15.17
C ALA A 266 -7.83 4.48 -16.08
N GLY A 267 -8.54 3.44 -15.62
CA GLY A 267 -8.90 2.30 -16.47
C GLY A 267 -9.79 2.70 -17.65
N ALA A 268 -10.77 3.56 -17.45
CA ALA A 268 -11.67 4.03 -18.49
C ALA A 268 -10.95 4.89 -19.55
N VAL A 269 -10.01 5.74 -19.13
CA VAL A 269 -9.12 6.50 -20.03
C VAL A 269 -8.35 5.54 -20.93
N LEU A 270 -7.67 4.55 -20.35
CA LEU A 270 -6.93 3.55 -21.12
C LEU A 270 -7.83 2.74 -22.07
N ALA A 271 -9.05 2.44 -21.65
CA ALA A 271 -10.00 1.69 -22.47
C ALA A 271 -10.48 2.49 -23.68
N ALA A 272 -10.69 3.80 -23.50
CA ALA A 272 -11.04 4.72 -24.58
C ALA A 272 -9.87 4.90 -25.55
N GLU A 273 -8.65 5.12 -25.06
CA GLU A 273 -7.45 5.30 -25.87
C GLU A 273 -7.13 4.06 -26.72
N ARG A 274 -7.26 2.87 -26.14
CA ARG A 274 -6.91 1.61 -26.80
C ARG A 274 -8.04 0.99 -27.61
N GLY A 275 -9.27 1.46 -27.43
CA GLY A 275 -10.45 0.86 -28.04
C GLY A 275 -10.68 -0.60 -27.62
N SER A 276 -10.28 -0.96 -26.40
CA SER A 276 -10.34 -2.33 -25.87
C SER A 276 -10.82 -2.34 -24.42
N ARG A 277 -11.37 -3.48 -23.96
CA ARG A 277 -11.68 -3.64 -22.53
C ARG A 277 -10.41 -3.63 -21.69
N ILE A 278 -10.47 -3.07 -20.49
CA ILE A 278 -9.33 -3.00 -19.57
C ILE A 278 -9.63 -3.78 -18.29
N LYS A 279 -8.72 -4.69 -17.94
CA LYS A 279 -8.69 -5.35 -16.65
C LYS A 279 -8.25 -4.36 -15.56
N VAL A 280 -9.00 -4.28 -14.47
CA VAL A 280 -8.66 -3.44 -13.32
C VAL A 280 -8.67 -4.28 -12.04
N TYR A 281 -7.51 -4.41 -11.42
CA TYR A 281 -7.30 -5.10 -10.16
C TYR A 281 -7.39 -4.10 -9.01
N LEU A 282 -8.49 -4.13 -8.27
CA LEU A 282 -8.69 -3.35 -7.05
C LEU A 282 -8.18 -4.10 -5.83
N THR A 283 -7.84 -3.34 -4.80
CA THR A 283 -7.57 -3.85 -3.45
C THR A 283 -8.43 -3.10 -2.43
N ALA A 284 -8.61 -3.65 -1.23
CA ALA A 284 -9.35 -3.00 -0.16
C ALA A 284 -8.50 -1.88 0.51
N VAL A 285 -8.08 -0.88 -0.28
CA VAL A 285 -7.26 0.25 0.19
C VAL A 285 -7.86 0.87 1.44
N GLY A 286 -7.03 1.10 2.45
CA GLY A 286 -7.43 1.67 3.73
C GLY A 286 -7.91 0.67 4.78
N GLY A 287 -8.20 -0.57 4.39
CA GLY A 287 -8.45 -1.67 5.34
C GLY A 287 -7.19 -2.11 6.07
N GLY A 288 -7.32 -3.07 6.99
CA GLY A 288 -6.19 -3.63 7.73
C GLY A 288 -5.42 -2.57 8.50
N ALA A 289 -4.15 -2.36 8.13
CA ALA A 289 -3.22 -1.45 8.82
C ALA A 289 -3.75 -0.01 8.98
N PHE A 290 -4.48 0.53 7.99
CA PHE A 290 -5.00 1.90 8.07
C PHE A 290 -6.29 2.00 8.89
N GLY A 291 -6.96 0.89 9.19
CA GLY A 291 -8.11 0.84 10.11
C GLY A 291 -9.38 1.54 9.63
N ASN A 292 -9.55 1.77 8.32
CA ASN A 292 -10.82 2.25 7.80
C ASN A 292 -11.87 1.15 7.92
N ARG A 293 -13.11 1.54 8.25
CA ARG A 293 -14.20 0.56 8.40
C ARG A 293 -14.52 -0.08 7.07
N THR A 294 -14.74 -1.40 7.09
CA THR A 294 -15.17 -2.17 5.90
C THR A 294 -16.37 -1.55 5.20
N ALA A 295 -17.36 -1.05 5.96
CA ALA A 295 -18.53 -0.37 5.39
C ALA A 295 -18.15 0.85 4.53
N TRP A 296 -17.20 1.67 4.98
CA TRP A 296 -16.75 2.85 4.23
C TRP A 296 -16.07 2.47 2.91
N ILE A 297 -15.24 1.43 2.96
CA ILE A 297 -14.52 0.92 1.79
C ILE A 297 -15.51 0.31 0.78
N VAL A 298 -16.41 -0.56 1.24
CA VAL A 298 -17.42 -1.22 0.38
C VAL A 298 -18.33 -0.18 -0.28
N GLU A 299 -18.81 0.81 0.47
CA GLU A 299 -19.65 1.88 -0.08
C GLU A 299 -18.90 2.73 -1.12
N ALA A 300 -17.60 2.99 -0.91
CA ALA A 300 -16.78 3.71 -1.87
C ALA A 300 -16.56 2.92 -3.17
N ILE A 301 -16.28 1.62 -3.07
CA ILE A 301 -16.17 0.72 -4.23
C ILE A 301 -17.50 0.68 -4.98
N GLU A 302 -18.61 0.44 -4.28
CA GLU A 302 -19.95 0.38 -4.87
C GLU A 302 -20.29 1.66 -5.63
N ARG A 303 -19.94 2.84 -5.07
CA ARG A 303 -20.12 4.13 -5.75
C ARG A 303 -19.29 4.21 -7.04
N ALA A 304 -18.01 3.85 -7.00
CA ALA A 304 -17.13 3.88 -8.17
C ALA A 304 -17.64 2.93 -9.27
N LEU A 305 -18.07 1.71 -8.91
CA LEU A 305 -18.65 0.74 -9.85
C LEU A 305 -19.91 1.27 -10.54
N ARG A 306 -20.74 2.06 -9.84
CA ARG A 306 -21.94 2.68 -10.44
C ARG A 306 -21.59 3.80 -11.42
N ILE A 307 -20.62 4.64 -11.07
CA ILE A 307 -20.17 5.74 -11.95
C ILE A 307 -19.62 5.19 -13.26
N HIS A 308 -18.86 4.10 -13.18
CA HIS A 308 -18.23 3.47 -14.32
C HIS A 308 -19.01 2.28 -14.88
N ALA A 309 -20.32 2.18 -14.61
CA ALA A 309 -21.13 1.03 -15.03
C ALA A 309 -21.10 0.79 -16.55
N ASP A 310 -21.00 1.87 -17.34
CA ASP A 310 -20.93 1.82 -18.80
C ASP A 310 -19.50 1.79 -19.35
N SER A 311 -18.48 1.91 -18.49
CA SER A 311 -17.09 1.83 -18.93
C SER A 311 -16.72 0.38 -19.27
N PRO A 312 -15.96 0.12 -20.36
CA PRO A 312 -15.57 -1.24 -20.77
C PRO A 312 -14.44 -1.79 -19.88
N LEU A 313 -14.76 -2.04 -18.62
CA LEU A 313 -13.81 -2.49 -17.59
C LEU A 313 -14.16 -3.88 -17.10
N ASP A 314 -13.14 -4.71 -16.92
CA ASP A 314 -13.24 -5.97 -16.19
C ASP A 314 -12.61 -5.78 -14.82
N VAL A 315 -13.44 -5.54 -13.81
CA VAL A 315 -12.98 -5.19 -12.46
C VAL A 315 -12.89 -6.44 -11.58
N MET A 316 -11.73 -6.63 -10.97
CA MET A 316 -11.46 -7.71 -10.02
C MET A 316 -11.06 -7.10 -8.68
N LEU A 317 -11.84 -7.37 -7.62
CA LEU A 317 -11.41 -7.05 -6.26
C LEU A 317 -10.56 -8.22 -5.73
N VAL A 318 -9.29 -7.96 -5.47
CA VAL A 318 -8.29 -8.97 -5.10
C VAL A 318 -8.27 -9.17 -3.58
N HIS A 319 -8.42 -10.42 -3.17
CA HIS A 319 -8.37 -10.87 -1.78
C HIS A 319 -7.20 -11.81 -1.56
N PHE A 320 -6.64 -11.77 -0.35
CA PHE A 320 -5.64 -12.72 0.08
C PHE A 320 -6.30 -13.96 0.68
N GLY A 321 -5.81 -15.15 0.34
CA GLY A 321 -6.34 -16.41 0.87
C GLY A 321 -7.68 -16.83 0.26
N THR A 322 -8.79 -16.29 0.78
CA THR A 322 -10.16 -16.73 0.41
C THR A 322 -11.04 -15.58 -0.08
N VAL A 323 -12.03 -15.91 -0.92
CA VAL A 323 -13.00 -14.92 -1.39
C VAL A 323 -13.91 -14.58 -0.21
N PRO A 324 -14.02 -13.30 0.19
CA PRO A 324 -14.75 -12.93 1.39
C PRO A 324 -16.24 -13.23 1.24
N ARG A 325 -16.87 -13.53 2.38
CA ARG A 325 -18.32 -13.55 2.54
C ARG A 325 -18.81 -12.15 2.94
N GLY A 326 -20.12 -11.91 2.89
CA GLY A 326 -20.73 -10.68 3.38
C GLY A 326 -20.53 -9.48 2.45
N ALA A 327 -20.19 -8.31 3.00
CA ALA A 327 -20.28 -7.03 2.29
C ALA A 327 -19.46 -6.95 0.99
N TYR A 328 -18.27 -7.56 0.92
CA TYR A 328 -17.50 -7.62 -0.33
C TYR A 328 -18.08 -8.60 -1.36
N ALA A 329 -18.68 -9.71 -0.91
CA ALA A 329 -19.39 -10.63 -1.81
C ALA A 329 -20.62 -9.94 -2.42
N ASP A 330 -21.29 -9.10 -1.64
CA ASP A 330 -22.50 -8.39 -2.06
C ASP A 330 -22.26 -7.40 -3.20
N LEU A 331 -21.04 -6.90 -3.37
CA LEU A 331 -20.65 -6.08 -4.53
C LEU A 331 -20.83 -6.80 -5.86
N ALA A 332 -20.82 -8.14 -5.91
CA ALA A 332 -21.05 -8.89 -7.14
C ALA A 332 -22.54 -9.07 -7.47
N LYS A 333 -23.46 -8.83 -6.53
CA LYS A 333 -24.90 -9.07 -6.74
C LYS A 333 -25.44 -8.15 -7.85
N GLY A 334 -26.15 -8.75 -8.81
CA GLY A 334 -26.77 -8.02 -9.92
C GLY A 334 -25.80 -7.53 -11.00
N ARG A 335 -24.50 -7.89 -10.92
CA ARG A 335 -23.49 -7.50 -11.92
C ARG A 335 -23.10 -8.67 -12.81
N LYS A 336 -22.69 -8.36 -14.05
CA LYS A 336 -22.05 -9.34 -14.93
C LYS A 336 -20.68 -9.69 -14.36
N THR A 337 -20.32 -10.97 -14.41
CA THR A 337 -19.03 -11.46 -13.96
C THR A 337 -17.94 -11.17 -14.99
N ALA A 338 -16.76 -10.78 -14.52
CA ALA A 338 -15.60 -10.65 -15.40
C ALA A 338 -15.26 -11.99 -16.06
N PRO A 339 -14.87 -12.02 -17.35
CA PRO A 339 -14.43 -13.25 -17.99
C PRO A 339 -13.22 -13.80 -17.24
N THR A 340 -13.35 -14.98 -16.64
CA THR A 340 -12.20 -15.71 -16.12
C THR A 340 -11.38 -16.22 -17.31
N ALA A 341 -10.11 -15.84 -17.41
CA ALA A 341 -9.23 -16.43 -18.41
C ALA A 341 -9.21 -17.96 -18.20
N ALA A 342 -9.70 -18.71 -19.19
CA ALA A 342 -9.51 -20.16 -19.20
C ALA A 342 -8.00 -20.44 -19.17
N PRO A 343 -7.52 -21.43 -18.41
CA PRO A 343 -6.12 -21.81 -18.44
C PRO A 343 -5.78 -22.23 -19.87
N LYS A 344 -5.00 -21.42 -20.59
CA LYS A 344 -4.41 -21.83 -21.86
C LYS A 344 -3.47 -22.99 -21.54
N SER A 345 -3.83 -24.19 -21.99
CA SER A 345 -2.93 -25.34 -21.99
C SER A 345 -1.65 -24.92 -22.70
N ALA A 346 -0.51 -25.00 -22.01
CA ALA A 346 0.79 -24.73 -22.60
C ALA A 346 0.97 -25.55 -23.89
N PRO A 347 1.38 -24.94 -25.01
CA PRO A 347 1.85 -25.72 -26.16
C PRO A 347 3.09 -26.50 -25.71
N LYS A 348 3.11 -27.82 -25.98
CA LYS A 348 4.32 -28.62 -25.83
C LYS A 348 5.42 -28.06 -26.76
N PRO A 349 6.68 -28.03 -26.34
CA PRO A 349 7.78 -27.65 -27.21
C PRO A 349 8.02 -28.79 -28.20
N ASP A 350 7.76 -28.54 -29.48
CA ASP A 350 8.39 -29.33 -30.54
C ASP A 350 9.70 -28.66 -30.92
N ALA A 351 10.76 -29.47 -30.85
CA ALA A 351 12.07 -29.14 -31.34
C ALA A 351 12.05 -29.05 -32.86
N THR A 352 12.67 -28.02 -33.44
CA THR A 352 13.69 -28.16 -34.50
C THR A 352 14.21 -26.80 -34.97
N ASP A 353 15.54 -26.75 -34.96
CA ASP A 353 16.49 -26.08 -35.84
C ASP A 353 16.70 -24.56 -35.86
N ALA A 354 18.00 -24.27 -35.77
CA ALA A 354 18.66 -22.98 -35.84
C ALA A 354 18.90 -22.55 -37.29
N THR A 355 19.00 -21.24 -37.53
CA THR A 355 20.14 -20.64 -38.26
C THR A 355 20.14 -19.12 -38.16
N ASP A 356 21.35 -18.60 -38.06
CA ASP A 356 21.83 -17.21 -38.07
C ASP A 356 21.20 -16.26 -39.11
N ALA A 357 21.13 -14.97 -38.76
CA ALA A 357 22.05 -13.93 -39.27
C ALA A 357 21.51 -12.50 -39.10
N ALA A 358 22.29 -11.63 -38.44
CA ALA A 358 22.28 -10.17 -38.65
C ALA A 358 23.05 -9.82 -39.95
N PRO A 359 22.92 -8.61 -40.54
CA PRO A 359 23.74 -7.45 -40.12
C PRO A 359 23.03 -6.07 -40.28
N ALA A 360 23.27 -5.07 -39.41
CA ALA A 360 24.25 -3.97 -39.44
C ALA A 360 23.78 -2.60 -40.04
N ALA A 361 23.81 -1.58 -39.17
CA ALA A 361 24.33 -0.19 -39.22
C ALA A 361 24.28 0.73 -40.48
N SER A 362 23.96 2.02 -40.21
CA SER A 362 24.50 3.28 -40.81
C SER A 362 23.92 4.46 -39.99
N ALA A 363 24.65 5.26 -39.19
CA ALA A 363 25.52 6.43 -39.51
C ALA A 363 24.86 7.44 -40.49
N ALA A 364 24.86 8.78 -40.36
CA ALA A 364 25.32 9.79 -39.39
C ALA A 364 24.83 11.18 -39.91
N SER A 365 24.66 12.21 -39.07
CA SER A 365 25.11 13.62 -39.30
C SER A 365 24.39 14.67 -38.40
N GLU A 366 25.15 15.37 -37.55
CA GLU A 366 24.85 16.74 -37.07
C GLU A 366 25.28 17.79 -38.13
N PRO A 367 24.91 19.10 -38.01
CA PRO A 367 25.68 20.03 -37.16
C PRO A 367 24.92 21.22 -36.51
N ALA A 368 25.61 21.83 -35.53
CA ALA A 368 25.73 23.27 -35.21
C ALA A 368 24.71 24.01 -34.30
N GLU A 369 25.08 24.14 -33.02
CA GLU A 369 25.42 25.36 -32.24
C GLU A 369 24.71 26.72 -32.54
N ALA A 370 24.08 27.32 -31.51
CA ALA A 370 24.24 28.74 -31.13
C ALA A 370 23.47 29.16 -29.83
N ALA A 371 24.25 29.71 -28.89
CA ALA A 371 24.04 30.88 -28.01
C ALA A 371 22.96 30.95 -26.90
N GLU A 372 23.45 31.22 -25.68
CA GLU A 372 22.75 31.74 -24.47
C GLU A 372 22.16 33.16 -24.66
N PRO A 373 21.28 33.63 -23.74
CA PRO A 373 21.80 34.49 -22.66
C PRO A 373 21.09 34.43 -21.27
N ALA A 374 21.92 34.64 -20.23
CA ALA A 374 21.79 35.52 -19.05
C ALA A 374 20.75 35.32 -17.92
N GLU A 375 21.28 35.31 -16.68
CA GLU A 375 20.65 35.41 -15.36
C GLU A 375 19.86 36.71 -15.10
N PRO A 376 19.03 36.76 -14.03
CA PRO A 376 19.48 37.53 -12.86
C PRO A 376 19.09 36.98 -11.46
N ALA A 377 20.07 37.07 -10.54
CA ALA A 377 20.08 37.58 -9.16
C ALA A 377 19.11 37.09 -8.03
N GLU A 378 19.74 36.72 -6.90
CA GLU A 378 19.19 36.44 -5.55
C GLU A 378 18.46 37.62 -4.87
N PRO A 379 17.74 37.36 -3.76
CA PRO A 379 18.30 37.79 -2.47
C PRO A 379 18.02 36.89 -1.22
N ALA A 380 19.08 36.77 -0.40
CA ALA A 380 19.21 36.90 1.06
C ALA A 380 18.38 36.05 2.07
N GLU A 381 19.14 35.39 2.96
CA GLU A 381 18.76 34.72 4.23
C GLU A 381 18.12 35.64 5.29
N PRO A 382 17.49 35.03 6.33
CA PRO A 382 18.09 35.19 7.66
C PRO A 382 18.01 33.97 8.61
N ALA A 383 19.16 33.73 9.28
CA ALA A 383 19.43 33.46 10.71
C ALA A 383 18.66 32.38 11.53
N GLU A 384 19.45 31.50 12.16
CA GLU A 384 19.12 30.54 13.25
C GLU A 384 18.60 31.19 14.55
N PRO A 385 18.03 30.39 15.46
CA PRO A 385 18.78 30.15 16.71
C PRO A 385 18.67 28.74 17.34
N ALA A 386 19.83 28.30 17.85
CA ALA A 386 20.14 27.79 19.20
C ALA A 386 19.55 26.48 19.79
N GLU A 387 20.50 25.74 20.35
CA GLU A 387 20.51 24.49 21.13
C GLU A 387 19.51 24.36 22.31
N ALA A 388 19.13 23.10 22.60
CA ALA A 388 18.76 22.61 23.94
C ALA A 388 19.03 21.09 24.03
N SER A 389 20.18 20.70 24.59
CA SER A 389 20.38 20.07 25.91
C SER A 389 19.86 18.63 26.09
N GLU A 390 20.81 17.69 26.24
CA GLU A 390 20.64 16.33 26.75
C GLU A 390 20.21 16.28 28.23
N LEU A 391 19.47 15.25 28.64
CA LEU A 391 19.26 14.81 30.04
C LEU A 391 18.81 13.31 30.08
N PRO A 392 18.94 12.57 31.20
CA PRO A 392 19.92 11.48 31.36
C PRO A 392 19.34 10.07 31.59
N LYS A 393 20.26 9.09 31.66
CA LYS A 393 20.06 7.68 32.05
C LYS A 393 19.80 7.55 33.57
N ASP A 394 18.97 6.55 33.91
CA ASP A 394 18.66 5.96 35.22
C ASP A 394 17.81 6.75 36.23
N ALA A 395 16.53 6.36 36.33
CA ALA A 395 15.75 6.32 37.57
C ALA A 395 14.55 5.37 37.41
N ALA A 396 14.55 4.26 38.14
CA ALA A 396 13.33 3.49 38.41
C ALA A 396 12.54 4.18 39.54
N PRO A 397 11.19 4.23 39.45
CA PRO A 397 10.40 4.10 40.67
C PRO A 397 9.20 3.15 40.54
N ALA A 398 9.09 2.32 41.58
CA ALA A 398 7.94 1.68 42.21
C ALA A 398 6.57 1.69 41.51
N LEU A 399 6.07 0.46 41.30
CA LEU A 399 4.74 0.08 40.83
C LEU A 399 3.62 0.70 41.68
N THR A 400 2.83 1.57 41.05
CA THR A 400 1.47 1.87 41.50
C THR A 400 0.47 1.35 40.47
N ARG A 401 -0.59 0.76 41.02
CA ARG A 401 -1.61 -0.07 40.42
C ARG A 401 -2.36 0.62 39.27
N THR A 402 -2.00 0.29 38.02
CA THR A 402 -2.86 0.24 36.81
C THR A 402 -1.97 -0.17 35.62
N GLU A 403 -1.61 -1.47 35.53
CA GLU A 403 -0.93 -1.98 34.32
C GLU A 403 -1.93 -1.94 33.15
N SER A 404 -1.55 -1.21 32.09
CA SER A 404 -2.23 -1.18 30.80
C SER A 404 -2.37 -2.60 30.24
N GLY A 405 -3.57 -3.00 29.80
CA GLY A 405 -3.84 -4.33 29.24
C GLY A 405 -2.89 -4.73 28.10
N ALA A 406 -2.28 -3.76 27.39
CA ALA A 406 -1.27 -4.02 26.37
C ALA A 406 0.06 -4.55 26.92
N VAL A 407 0.44 -4.17 28.14
CA VAL A 407 1.67 -4.65 28.82
C VAL A 407 1.46 -6.06 29.38
N ALA A 408 0.23 -6.39 29.80
CA ALA A 408 -0.12 -7.75 30.22
C ALA A 408 -0.10 -8.73 29.04
N ILE A 409 -0.65 -8.34 27.88
CA ILE A 409 -0.72 -9.19 26.68
C ILE A 409 0.67 -9.50 26.13
N SER A 410 1.56 -8.51 26.02
CA SER A 410 2.93 -8.74 25.53
C SER A 410 3.76 -9.60 26.48
N ARG A 411 3.57 -9.44 27.79
CA ARG A 411 4.25 -10.27 28.80
C ARG A 411 3.77 -11.73 28.78
N ILE A 412 2.48 -11.96 28.49
CA ILE A 412 1.92 -13.31 28.38
C ILE A 412 2.36 -13.96 27.06
N PHE A 413 2.36 -13.22 25.95
CA PHE A 413 2.87 -13.71 24.67
C PHE A 413 4.34 -14.13 24.78
N ALA A 414 5.20 -13.29 25.36
CA ALA A 414 6.62 -13.60 25.57
C ALA A 414 6.87 -14.77 26.55
N LYS A 415 5.89 -15.15 27.36
CA LYS A 415 5.97 -16.37 28.20
C LYS A 415 5.52 -17.63 27.45
N LEU A 416 4.69 -17.48 26.42
CA LEU A 416 4.18 -18.57 25.59
C LEU A 416 5.12 -18.89 24.43
N ASP A 417 5.76 -17.87 23.86
CA ASP A 417 6.80 -17.99 22.84
C ASP A 417 8.14 -18.39 23.49
N THR A 418 8.28 -19.69 23.81
CA THR A 418 9.42 -20.20 24.60
C THR A 418 10.76 -20.26 23.84
N ASN A 419 10.70 -20.27 22.50
CA ASN A 419 11.82 -20.22 21.56
C ASN A 419 12.10 -18.79 21.05
N ASN A 420 11.25 -17.82 21.36
CA ASN A 420 11.36 -16.40 21.04
C ASN A 420 11.53 -16.15 19.53
N ASP A 421 10.80 -16.91 18.71
CA ASP A 421 10.77 -16.78 17.26
C ASP A 421 9.59 -15.95 16.74
N GLY A 422 8.77 -15.41 17.66
CA GLY A 422 7.70 -14.47 17.36
C GLY A 422 6.37 -15.14 17.02
N VAL A 423 6.27 -16.46 17.13
CA VAL A 423 5.05 -17.25 16.91
C VAL A 423 4.80 -18.21 18.07
N ILE A 424 3.54 -18.58 18.30
CA ILE A 424 3.19 -19.59 19.31
C ILE A 424 2.68 -20.83 18.59
N LEU A 425 3.38 -21.96 18.73
CA LEU A 425 2.91 -23.24 18.20
C LEU A 425 1.97 -23.94 19.18
N GLU A 426 1.19 -24.92 18.71
CA GLU A 426 0.28 -25.71 19.55
C GLU A 426 1.04 -26.41 20.71
N SER A 427 2.28 -26.86 20.45
CA SER A 427 3.16 -27.46 21.45
C SER A 427 3.61 -26.48 22.53
N ASP A 428 3.82 -25.21 22.18
CA ASP A 428 4.27 -24.17 23.11
C ASP A 428 3.12 -23.73 24.00
N MET A 429 1.94 -23.52 23.40
CA MET A 429 0.71 -23.22 24.12
C MET A 429 0.34 -24.37 25.07
N SER A 430 0.46 -25.63 24.63
CA SER A 430 0.19 -26.81 25.47
C SER A 430 1.18 -26.95 26.63
N SER A 431 2.48 -26.74 26.37
CA SER A 431 3.53 -26.87 27.39
C SER A 431 3.41 -25.84 28.52
N VAL A 432 2.93 -24.63 28.20
CA VAL A 432 2.76 -23.55 29.18
C VAL A 432 1.40 -23.63 29.88
N LEU A 433 0.30 -23.88 29.15
CA LEU A 433 -1.04 -23.94 29.74
C LEU A 433 -1.23 -25.16 30.65
N LYS A 434 -0.65 -26.34 30.34
CA LYS A 434 -0.72 -27.49 31.25
C LYS A 434 0.07 -27.31 32.54
N LYS A 435 1.14 -26.50 32.52
CA LYS A 435 1.93 -26.18 33.71
C LYS A 435 1.21 -25.18 34.62
N LEU A 436 0.45 -24.26 34.02
CA LEU A 436 -0.27 -23.22 34.74
C LEU A 436 -1.65 -23.69 35.21
N LEU A 437 -2.31 -24.55 34.43
CA LEU A 437 -3.65 -25.09 34.71
C LEU A 437 -3.68 -26.60 34.43
N PRO A 438 -3.28 -27.44 35.41
CA PRO A 438 -3.17 -28.90 35.26
C PRO A 438 -4.51 -29.61 34.96
N SER A 439 -5.63 -28.89 35.06
CA SER A 439 -6.99 -29.38 34.82
C SER A 439 -7.47 -29.23 33.38
N LEU A 440 -6.74 -28.52 32.52
CA LEU A 440 -7.07 -28.40 31.09
C LEU A 440 -6.71 -29.69 30.34
N THR A 441 -7.63 -30.18 29.53
CA THR A 441 -7.38 -31.35 28.69
C THR A 441 -6.74 -30.94 27.35
N ASP A 442 -6.12 -31.90 26.66
CA ASP A 442 -5.57 -31.68 25.32
C ASP A 442 -6.62 -31.19 24.32
N ALA A 443 -7.88 -31.61 24.49
CA ALA A 443 -8.99 -31.17 23.65
C ALA A 443 -9.32 -29.68 23.87
N ASP A 444 -9.26 -29.21 25.12
CA ASP A 444 -9.51 -27.80 25.46
C ASP A 444 -8.41 -26.90 24.88
N ILE A 445 -7.14 -27.31 25.03
CA ILE A 445 -5.99 -26.57 24.50
C ILE A 445 -6.06 -26.48 22.97
N LYS A 446 -6.40 -27.58 22.31
CA LYS A 446 -6.56 -27.59 20.85
C LYS A 446 -7.72 -26.69 20.38
N SER A 447 -8.81 -26.65 21.14
CA SER A 447 -9.93 -25.74 20.86
C SER A 447 -9.55 -24.28 21.08
N MET A 448 -8.74 -23.97 22.09
CA MET A 448 -8.25 -22.62 22.35
C MET A 448 -7.24 -22.17 21.30
N PHE A 449 -6.34 -23.06 20.89
CA PHE A 449 -5.40 -22.83 19.81
C PHE A 449 -6.13 -22.54 18.50
N ALA A 450 -7.10 -23.37 18.12
CA ALA A 450 -7.91 -23.15 16.91
C ALA A 450 -8.75 -21.86 16.95
N ALA A 451 -9.09 -21.36 18.14
CA ALA A 451 -9.78 -20.08 18.30
C ALA A 451 -8.83 -18.88 18.19
N ALA A 452 -7.56 -19.05 18.55
CA ALA A 452 -6.52 -18.03 18.42
C ALA A 452 -5.93 -18.00 17.01
N ASP A 453 -5.72 -19.17 16.41
CA ASP A 453 -5.21 -19.39 15.05
C ASP A 453 -6.29 -19.06 14.00
N SER A 454 -6.52 -17.76 13.82
CA SER A 454 -7.57 -17.22 12.96
C SER A 454 -7.30 -17.47 11.48
N ASN A 455 -6.04 -17.66 11.10
CA ASN A 455 -5.63 -17.94 9.72
C ASN A 455 -5.45 -19.46 9.45
N CYS A 456 -5.51 -20.31 10.49
CA CYS A 456 -5.38 -21.76 10.47
C CYS A 456 -4.06 -22.26 9.85
N ASP A 457 -2.97 -21.51 10.02
CA ASP A 457 -1.64 -21.85 9.53
C ASP A 457 -0.85 -22.77 10.48
N GLY A 458 -1.39 -23.04 11.68
CA GLY A 458 -0.76 -23.85 12.71
C GLY A 458 0.19 -23.08 13.62
N GLU A 459 0.27 -21.74 13.49
CA GLU A 459 1.15 -20.84 14.23
C GLU A 459 0.40 -19.56 14.65
N VAL A 460 0.25 -19.32 15.95
CA VAL A 460 -0.46 -18.13 16.45
C VAL A 460 0.51 -16.95 16.52
N HIS A 461 0.31 -15.95 15.65
CA HIS A 461 1.11 -14.74 15.62
C HIS A 461 0.64 -13.72 16.68
N TYR A 462 1.51 -12.78 17.07
CA TYR A 462 1.20 -11.76 18.08
C TYR A 462 -0.11 -10.99 17.82
N ALA A 463 -0.38 -10.66 16.56
CA ALA A 463 -1.60 -9.94 16.17
C ALA A 463 -2.86 -10.79 16.38
N GLU A 464 -2.78 -12.11 16.12
CA GLU A 464 -3.86 -13.07 16.30
C GLU A 464 -4.09 -13.36 17.77
N PHE A 465 -3.01 -13.53 18.53
CA PHE A 465 -3.06 -13.69 19.98
C PHE A 465 -3.66 -12.47 20.67
N ALA A 466 -3.26 -11.25 20.28
CA ALA A 466 -3.80 -10.01 20.82
C ALA A 466 -5.27 -9.81 20.45
N ALA A 467 -5.67 -10.17 19.23
CA ALA A 467 -7.07 -10.13 18.80
C ALA A 467 -7.93 -11.15 19.55
N TRP A 468 -7.42 -12.37 19.75
CA TRP A 468 -8.09 -13.43 20.50
C TRP A 468 -8.28 -13.07 21.97
N ILE A 469 -7.25 -12.55 22.66
CA ILE A 469 -7.32 -12.16 24.07
C ILE A 469 -8.24 -10.95 24.31
N THR A 470 -8.36 -10.06 23.33
CA THR A 470 -9.24 -8.88 23.44
C THR A 470 -10.69 -9.17 23.05
N SER A 471 -11.00 -10.40 22.62
CA SER A 471 -12.36 -10.87 22.38
C SER A 471 -13.04 -11.33 23.68
N GLU A 472 -14.36 -11.17 23.79
CA GLU A 472 -15.16 -11.49 25.00
C GLU A 472 -15.08 -12.98 25.45
N ASN A 473 -14.44 -13.85 24.66
CA ASN A 473 -14.32 -15.28 24.94
C ASN A 473 -13.11 -15.67 25.82
N ALA A 474 -12.16 -14.76 26.08
CA ALA A 474 -10.90 -15.07 26.77
C ALA A 474 -10.82 -14.59 28.24
N SER A 475 -11.88 -13.96 28.77
CA SER A 475 -11.85 -13.26 30.07
C SER A 475 -11.56 -14.19 31.27
N ASP A 476 -12.00 -15.45 31.21
CA ASP A 476 -11.88 -16.39 32.32
C ASP A 476 -10.47 -16.96 32.48
N VAL A 477 -9.72 -17.10 31.38
CA VAL A 477 -8.34 -17.63 31.38
C VAL A 477 -7.33 -16.56 31.80
N MET A 478 -7.55 -15.31 31.36
CA MET A 478 -6.71 -14.17 31.72
C MET A 478 -6.75 -13.83 33.22
N GLY A 479 -7.88 -14.09 33.89
CA GLY A 479 -8.01 -13.92 35.34
C GLY A 479 -7.12 -14.87 36.16
N GLN A 480 -6.69 -16.00 35.58
CA GLN A 480 -5.83 -16.99 36.22
C GLN A 480 -4.34 -16.78 35.87
N LEU A 481 -4.04 -16.29 34.67
CA LEU A 481 -2.67 -15.96 34.22
C LEU A 481 -2.11 -14.64 34.81
N ALA A 482 -2.99 -13.74 35.26
CA ALA A 482 -2.63 -12.41 35.76
C ALA A 482 -2.35 -12.35 37.28
N LYS A 483 -2.36 -13.47 38.01
CA LYS A 483 -2.02 -13.51 39.45
C LYS A 483 -0.50 -13.74 39.62
N PRO A 484 0.29 -12.74 40.07
CA PRO A 484 1.75 -12.85 40.08
C PRO A 484 2.35 -13.57 41.31
N ASP A 485 1.58 -13.80 42.39
CA ASP A 485 2.16 -14.04 43.72
C ASP A 485 1.98 -15.45 44.31
N GLU A 486 1.44 -16.41 43.59
CA GLU A 486 1.29 -17.78 44.12
C GLU A 486 1.75 -18.80 43.09
N LEU A 487 3.05 -19.11 43.02
CA LEU A 487 3.59 -20.40 42.62
C LEU A 487 5.07 -20.49 43.08
N PRO A 488 5.52 -21.61 43.67
CA PRO A 488 6.71 -21.67 44.51
C PRO A 488 8.01 -21.64 43.70
N GLU A 489 9.04 -20.98 44.24
CA GLU A 489 10.36 -20.92 43.63
C GLU A 489 11.08 -22.28 43.68
N ARG A 490 11.41 -22.74 42.46
CA ARG A 490 12.43 -23.72 42.01
C ARG A 490 12.26 -25.19 42.37
#